data_AF-A0A966R4U9-F1
#
_entry.id   AF-A0A966R4U9-F1
#
_cell.length_a   1.000
_cell.length_b   1.000
_cell.length_c   1.000
_cell.angle_alpha   90.00
_cell.angle_beta   90.00
_cell.angle_gamma   90.00
#
_symmetry.space_group_name_H-M   'P 1'
#
loop_
_entity.id
_entity.type
_entity.pdbx_description
1 polymer ?
#
loop_
_entity_poly.entity_id
_entity_poly.type
_entity_poly.pdbx_seq_one_letter_code
_entity_poly.pdbx_strand_id
1 'polypeptide(L)'
;MSYANVTLTLRQRAFVLSMYSSGVLCIVGLYFNSILYYNSFDIKQYITNFTLYDFALSKISIHMFTGYLIMDLSIGMRDYRSYINSLTGYVHHIVYIFVNILSLYTGLYPLYCIFMIAEIPTFILSAGSVYPRYRSDISFGITFALTRIVYFTFIIYILRQFNVIVYFAIPILFLHVYWFYRFVIRQLKTCI
;
A
#
# COMPACT_ATOMS: atom_id res chain seq x y z
N MET A 1 20.75 -34.64 4.22
CA MET A 1 20.48 -33.20 4.28
C MET A 1 19.33 -32.96 5.24
N SER A 2 19.62 -32.48 6.45
CA SER A 2 18.61 -32.08 7.42
C SER A 2 18.05 -30.73 6.98
N TYR A 3 16.82 -30.69 6.46
CA TYR A 3 16.06 -29.45 6.40
C TYR A 3 15.82 -29.01 7.83
N ALA A 4 16.64 -28.08 8.34
CA ALA A 4 16.34 -27.42 9.59
C ALA A 4 14.97 -26.75 9.40
N ASN A 5 13.97 -27.19 10.17
CA ASN A 5 12.68 -26.53 10.23
C ASN A 5 12.92 -25.12 10.78
N VAL A 6 13.11 -24.14 9.89
CA VAL A 6 13.24 -22.74 10.29
C VAL A 6 11.86 -22.31 10.79
N THR A 7 11.66 -22.40 12.09
CA THR A 7 10.44 -21.88 12.73
C THR A 7 10.51 -20.36 12.76
N LEU A 8 9.72 -19.71 11.91
CA LEU A 8 9.59 -18.26 11.90
C LEU A 8 8.99 -17.76 13.23
N THR A 9 9.51 -16.65 13.75
CA THR A 9 8.93 -15.97 14.91
C THR A 9 7.52 -15.47 14.60
N LEU A 10 6.71 -15.24 15.64
CA LEU A 10 5.34 -14.71 15.48
C LEU A 10 5.31 -13.41 14.67
N ARG A 11 6.28 -12.52 14.92
CA ARG A 11 6.46 -11.27 14.17
C ARG A 11 6.79 -11.54 12.70
N GLN A 12 7.73 -12.43 12.40
CA GLN A 12 8.07 -12.76 11.01
C GLN A 12 6.86 -13.34 10.26
N ARG A 13 6.10 -14.23 10.90
CA ARG A 13 4.86 -14.80 10.33
C ARG A 13 3.82 -13.71 10.01
N ALA A 14 3.66 -12.74 10.89
CA ALA A 14 2.70 -11.65 10.72
C ALA A 14 3.06 -10.68 9.57
N PHE A 15 4.34 -10.58 9.19
CA PHE A 15 4.80 -9.58 8.21
C PHE A 15 5.27 -10.16 6.88
N VAL A 16 5.45 -11.48 6.76
CA VAL A 16 5.98 -12.10 5.51
C VAL A 16 5.03 -11.90 4.32
N LEU A 17 3.72 -12.04 4.53
CA LEU A 17 2.72 -11.82 3.49
C LEU A 17 2.68 -10.34 3.07
N SER A 18 2.71 -9.44 4.06
CA SER A 18 2.73 -8.00 3.82
C SER A 18 3.98 -7.57 3.06
N MET A 19 5.16 -8.10 3.40
CA MET A 19 6.41 -7.86 2.68
C MET A 19 6.31 -8.28 1.21
N TYR A 20 5.79 -9.48 0.94
CA TYR A 20 5.63 -9.96 -0.43
C TYR A 20 4.64 -9.11 -1.23
N SER A 21 3.44 -8.88 -0.68
CA SER A 21 2.38 -8.13 -1.35
C SER A 21 2.81 -6.68 -1.63
N SER A 22 3.31 -5.97 -0.61
CA SER A 22 3.77 -4.58 -0.77
C SER A 22 4.93 -4.47 -1.76
N GLY A 23 5.85 -5.44 -1.81
CA GLY A 23 6.91 -5.47 -2.81
C GLY A 23 6.39 -5.55 -4.25
N VAL A 24 5.42 -6.42 -4.50
CA VAL A 24 4.77 -6.52 -5.84
C VAL A 24 4.02 -5.24 -6.17
N LEU A 25 3.27 -4.68 -5.21
CA LEU A 25 2.52 -3.43 -5.41
C LEU A 25 3.44 -2.23 -5.68
N CYS A 26 4.63 -2.19 -5.09
CA CYS A 26 5.62 -1.17 -5.41
C CYS A 26 6.04 -1.24 -6.89
N ILE A 27 6.29 -2.45 -7.40
CA ILE A 27 6.68 -2.66 -8.82
C ILE A 27 5.54 -2.22 -9.75
N VAL A 28 4.30 -2.63 -9.44
CA VAL A 28 3.10 -2.20 -10.18
C VAL A 28 2.93 -0.68 -10.14
N GLY A 29 3.08 -0.08 -8.96
CA GLY A 29 2.99 1.37 -8.77
C GLY A 29 4.03 2.12 -9.59
N LEU A 30 5.28 1.66 -9.60
CA LEU A 30 6.36 2.22 -10.41
C LEU A 30 6.04 2.14 -11.92
N TYR A 31 5.48 1.01 -12.38
CA TYR A 31 5.08 0.84 -13.77
C TYR A 31 3.97 1.82 -14.19
N PHE A 32 2.87 1.91 -13.44
CA PHE A 32 1.79 2.85 -13.80
C PHE A 32 2.22 4.31 -13.66
N ASN A 33 3.17 4.60 -12.76
CA ASN A 33 3.79 5.91 -12.64
C ASN A 33 4.71 6.26 -13.81
N SER A 34 5.46 5.31 -14.35
CA SER A 34 6.31 5.58 -15.51
C SER A 34 5.45 5.95 -16.72
N ILE A 35 4.34 5.24 -16.93
CA ILE A 35 3.37 5.59 -17.98
C ILE A 35 2.82 7.00 -17.74
N LEU A 36 2.42 7.34 -16.51
CA LEU A 36 1.91 8.69 -16.19
C LEU A 36 2.96 9.77 -16.48
N TYR A 37 4.22 9.52 -16.12
CA TYR A 37 5.34 10.40 -16.37
C TYR A 37 5.62 10.59 -17.87
N TYR A 38 5.62 9.51 -18.66
CA TYR A 38 5.79 9.58 -20.12
C TYR A 38 4.68 10.38 -20.80
N ASN A 39 3.50 10.44 -20.19
CA ASN A 39 2.38 11.25 -20.65
C ASN A 39 2.36 12.66 -20.04
N SER A 40 3.49 13.16 -19.52
CA SER A 40 3.62 14.50 -18.93
C SER A 40 2.57 14.81 -17.84
N PHE A 41 2.11 13.78 -17.11
CA PHE A 41 1.03 13.88 -16.13
C PHE A 41 -0.34 14.33 -16.70
N ASP A 42 -0.52 14.27 -18.02
CA ASP A 42 -1.82 14.48 -18.67
C ASP A 42 -2.67 13.22 -18.55
N ILE A 43 -3.74 13.31 -17.75
CA ILE A 43 -4.60 12.16 -17.48
C ILE A 43 -5.42 11.71 -18.68
N LYS A 44 -5.76 12.61 -19.61
CA LYS A 44 -6.45 12.20 -20.84
C LYS A 44 -5.51 11.35 -21.69
N GLN A 45 -4.28 11.83 -21.92
CA GLN A 45 -3.28 11.09 -22.69
C GLN A 45 -2.91 9.76 -22.02
N TYR A 46 -2.74 9.79 -20.70
CA TYR A 46 -2.48 8.61 -19.88
C TYR A 46 -3.53 7.51 -20.09
N ILE A 47 -4.82 7.85 -20.03
CA ILE A 47 -5.90 6.88 -20.21
C ILE A 47 -6.00 6.40 -21.65
N THR A 48 -5.84 7.29 -22.64
CA THR A 48 -5.95 6.93 -24.05
C THR A 48 -4.81 6.02 -24.52
N ASN A 49 -3.66 6.08 -23.86
CA ASN A 49 -2.49 5.29 -24.20
C ASN A 49 -2.44 3.92 -23.51
N PHE A 50 -3.48 3.54 -22.75
CA PHE A 50 -3.57 2.21 -22.19
C PHE A 50 -3.76 1.14 -23.25
N THR A 51 -2.94 0.11 -23.15
CA THR A 51 -3.02 -1.12 -23.93
C THR A 51 -3.91 -2.14 -23.21
N LEU A 52 -4.29 -3.21 -23.91
CA LEU A 52 -4.95 -4.36 -23.28
C LEU A 52 -4.11 -4.98 -22.16
N TYR A 53 -2.78 -4.90 -22.27
CA TYR A 53 -1.86 -5.36 -21.24
C TYR A 53 -2.00 -4.53 -19.96
N ASP A 54 -2.10 -3.20 -20.05
CA ASP A 54 -2.27 -2.32 -18.88
C ASP A 54 -3.55 -2.63 -18.12
N PHE A 55 -4.66 -2.85 -18.84
CA PHE A 55 -5.93 -3.25 -18.24
C PHE A 55 -5.86 -4.64 -17.61
N ALA A 56 -5.18 -5.60 -18.23
CA ALA A 56 -5.02 -6.94 -17.67
C ALA A 56 -4.14 -6.92 -16.41
N LEU A 57 -2.99 -6.25 -16.48
CA LEU A 57 -2.04 -6.13 -15.38
C LEU A 57 -2.68 -5.47 -14.17
N SER A 58 -3.29 -4.29 -14.33
CA SER A 58 -3.96 -3.60 -13.23
C SER A 58 -5.07 -4.46 -12.60
N LYS A 59 -5.90 -5.10 -13.41
CA LYS A 59 -6.96 -6.00 -12.91
C LYS A 59 -6.38 -7.16 -12.10
N ILE A 60 -5.33 -7.83 -12.59
CA ILE A 60 -4.65 -8.92 -11.86
C ILE A 60 -4.05 -8.39 -10.56
N SER A 61 -3.40 -7.23 -10.58
CA SER A 61 -2.82 -6.60 -9.39
C SER A 61 -3.88 -6.31 -8.32
N ILE A 62 -5.05 -5.80 -8.69
CA ILE A 62 -6.13 -5.54 -7.73
C ILE A 62 -6.69 -6.85 -7.14
N HIS A 63 -6.83 -7.91 -7.94
CA HIS A 63 -7.26 -9.21 -7.42
C HIS A 63 -6.22 -9.84 -6.49
N MET A 64 -4.94 -9.75 -6.86
CA MET A 64 -3.83 -10.23 -6.04
C MET A 64 -3.77 -9.49 -4.71
N PHE A 65 -3.91 -8.16 -4.73
CA PHE A 65 -3.96 -7.35 -3.51
C PHE A 65 -5.16 -7.72 -2.63
N THR A 66 -6.33 -7.89 -3.24
CA THR A 66 -7.55 -8.31 -2.51
C THR A 66 -7.38 -9.69 -1.88
N GLY A 67 -6.80 -10.64 -2.61
CA GLY A 67 -6.48 -11.98 -2.12
C GLY A 67 -5.52 -11.94 -0.93
N TYR A 68 -4.47 -11.11 -0.99
CA TYR A 68 -3.59 -10.86 0.14
C TYR A 68 -4.36 -10.33 1.36
N LEU A 69 -5.20 -9.30 1.20
CA LEU A 69 -5.92 -8.69 2.31
C LEU A 69 -6.85 -9.70 3.01
N ILE A 70 -7.57 -10.52 2.23
CA ILE A 70 -8.43 -11.58 2.76
C ILE A 70 -7.60 -12.64 3.48
N MET A 71 -6.48 -13.05 2.89
CA MET A 71 -5.59 -14.05 3.48
C MET A 71 -4.97 -13.57 4.79
N ASP A 72 -4.47 -12.33 4.83
CA ASP A 72 -3.86 -11.75 6.03
C ASP A 72 -4.89 -11.58 7.15
N LEU A 73 -6.12 -11.18 6.83
CA LEU A 73 -7.22 -11.16 7.79
C LEU A 73 -7.54 -12.57 8.32
N SER A 74 -7.67 -13.55 7.42
CA SER A 74 -8.07 -14.92 7.76
C SER A 74 -7.03 -15.63 8.62
N ILE A 75 -5.76 -15.57 8.20
CA ILE A 75 -4.64 -16.16 8.94
C ILE A 75 -4.38 -15.35 10.21
N GLY A 76 -4.40 -14.03 10.12
CA GLY A 76 -4.13 -13.14 11.25
C GLY A 76 -5.11 -13.26 12.41
N MET A 77 -6.39 -13.49 12.11
CA MET A 77 -7.41 -13.79 13.14
C MET A 77 -7.06 -15.04 13.96
N ARG A 78 -6.43 -16.04 13.33
CA ARG A 78 -6.12 -17.33 13.95
C ARG A 78 -4.72 -17.38 14.56
N ASP A 79 -3.72 -16.88 13.83
CA ASP A 79 -2.32 -17.21 14.07
C ASP A 79 -1.50 -16.04 14.65
N TYR A 80 -1.93 -14.78 14.49
CA TYR A 80 -1.20 -13.59 14.98
C TYR A 80 -2.10 -12.40 15.33
N ARG A 81 -3.20 -12.68 16.04
CA ARG A 81 -4.27 -11.72 16.37
C ARG A 81 -3.79 -10.44 17.05
N SER A 82 -2.74 -10.52 17.87
CA SER A 82 -2.12 -9.37 18.54
C SER A 82 -1.53 -8.34 17.58
N TYR A 83 -1.13 -8.75 16.37
CA TYR A 83 -0.54 -7.87 15.36
C TYR A 83 -1.59 -7.22 14.43
N ILE A 84 -2.81 -7.75 14.36
CA ILE A 84 -3.86 -7.29 13.45
C ILE A 84 -5.00 -6.53 14.15
N ASN A 85 -5.16 -6.69 15.47
CA ASN A 85 -6.21 -6.07 16.31
C ASN A 85 -6.20 -4.52 16.39
N SER A 86 -5.33 -3.82 15.67
CA SER A 86 -5.27 -2.35 15.68
C SER A 86 -6.20 -1.72 14.62
N LEU A 87 -6.52 -0.44 14.81
CA LEU A 87 -7.14 0.40 13.77
C LEU A 87 -6.37 0.36 12.44
N THR A 88 -5.05 0.15 12.52
CA THR A 88 -4.16 0.02 11.36
C THR A 88 -4.23 -1.34 10.67
N GLY A 89 -4.79 -2.37 11.32
CA GLY A 89 -4.94 -3.73 10.79
C GLY A 89 -6.33 -3.94 10.19
N TYR A 90 -7.31 -4.37 10.98
CA TYR A 90 -8.65 -4.76 10.49
C TYR A 90 -9.35 -3.70 9.64
N VAL A 91 -9.51 -2.49 10.19
CA VAL A 91 -10.26 -1.43 9.51
C VAL A 91 -9.57 -1.05 8.21
N HIS A 92 -8.24 -0.96 8.22
CA HIS A 92 -7.46 -0.65 7.04
C HIS A 92 -7.62 -1.71 5.93
N HIS A 93 -7.56 -2.99 6.28
CA HIS A 93 -7.70 -4.08 5.31
C HIS A 93 -9.10 -4.13 4.71
N ILE A 94 -10.14 -3.96 5.54
CA ILE A 94 -11.54 -3.92 5.08
C ILE A 94 -11.76 -2.74 4.14
N VAL A 95 -11.25 -1.54 4.47
CA VAL A 95 -11.34 -0.36 3.61
C VAL A 95 -10.65 -0.60 2.27
N TYR A 96 -9.47 -1.20 2.25
CA TYR A 96 -8.81 -1.53 0.98
C TYR A 96 -9.58 -2.56 0.15
N ILE A 97 -10.14 -3.60 0.77
CA ILE A 97 -10.99 -4.56 0.05
C ILE A 97 -12.16 -3.83 -0.62
N PHE A 98 -12.82 -2.92 0.11
CA PHE A 98 -13.90 -2.12 -0.45
C PHE A 98 -13.44 -1.22 -1.61
N VAL A 99 -12.33 -0.50 -1.46
CA VAL A 99 -11.75 0.35 -2.51
C VAL A 99 -11.36 -0.48 -3.74
N ASN A 100 -10.80 -1.68 -3.54
CA ASN A 100 -10.45 -2.60 -4.62
C ASN A 100 -11.69 -3.01 -5.43
N ILE A 101 -12.74 -3.46 -4.73
CA ILE A 101 -14.02 -3.84 -5.36
C ILE A 101 -14.63 -2.65 -6.12
N LEU A 102 -14.65 -1.47 -5.50
CA LEU A 102 -15.16 -0.25 -6.13
C LEU A 102 -14.35 0.13 -7.38
N SER A 103 -13.02 -0.01 -7.33
CA SER A 103 -12.15 0.28 -8.48
C SER A 103 -12.42 -0.66 -9.67
N LEU A 104 -12.71 -1.93 -9.38
CA LEU A 104 -13.09 -2.92 -10.39
C LEU A 104 -14.48 -2.64 -10.95
N TYR A 105 -15.45 -2.32 -10.08
CA TYR A 105 -16.83 -2.03 -10.47
C TYR A 105 -16.93 -0.76 -11.34
N THR A 106 -16.18 0.28 -11.00
CA THR A 106 -16.18 1.55 -11.74
C THR A 106 -15.26 1.57 -12.97
N GLY A 107 -14.43 0.54 -13.15
CA GLY A 107 -13.42 0.50 -14.21
C GLY A 107 -12.20 1.43 -13.97
N LEU A 108 -12.11 2.07 -12.80
CA LEU A 108 -11.04 3.01 -12.47
C LEU A 108 -9.78 2.32 -11.90
N TYR A 109 -9.75 0.98 -11.90
CA TYR A 109 -8.64 0.18 -11.38
C TYR A 109 -7.24 0.53 -11.96
N PRO A 110 -7.05 0.94 -13.23
CA PRO A 110 -5.73 1.37 -13.69
C PRO A 110 -5.27 2.68 -13.05
N LEU A 111 -6.20 3.63 -12.85
CA LEU A 111 -5.90 4.88 -12.15
C LEU A 111 -5.56 4.63 -10.68
N TYR A 112 -6.24 3.65 -10.07
CA TYR A 112 -5.96 3.24 -8.71
C TYR A 112 -4.55 2.65 -8.55
N CYS A 113 -4.02 1.95 -9.56
CA CYS A 113 -2.66 1.40 -9.53
C CYS A 113 -1.55 2.48 -9.39
N ILE A 114 -1.80 3.73 -9.77
CA ILE A 114 -0.87 4.85 -9.58
C ILE A 114 -0.56 5.05 -8.08
N PHE A 115 -1.55 4.83 -7.21
CA PHE A 115 -1.40 4.98 -5.77
C PHE A 115 -0.57 3.86 -5.12
N MET A 116 -0.26 2.76 -5.83
CA MET A 116 0.42 1.60 -5.23
C MET A 116 1.87 1.88 -4.83
N ILE A 117 2.47 2.97 -5.32
CA ILE A 117 3.76 3.45 -4.84
C ILE A 117 3.72 3.85 -3.35
N ALA A 118 2.53 4.09 -2.80
CA ALA A 118 2.31 4.32 -1.37
C ALA A 118 2.55 3.07 -0.48
N GLU A 119 2.82 1.91 -1.08
CA GLU A 119 3.19 0.68 -0.36
C GLU A 119 4.69 0.57 -0.06
N ILE A 120 5.54 1.46 -0.59
CA ILE A 120 6.98 1.53 -0.26
C ILE A 120 7.24 1.57 1.26
N PRO A 121 6.59 2.44 2.06
CA PRO A 121 6.77 2.42 3.51
C PRO A 121 6.34 1.08 4.15
N THR A 122 5.26 0.46 3.66
CA THR A 122 4.82 -0.86 4.14
C THR A 122 5.87 -1.93 3.85
N PHE A 123 6.47 -1.89 2.66
CA PHE A 123 7.52 -2.82 2.28
C PHE A 123 8.75 -2.68 3.19
N ILE A 124 9.20 -1.45 3.45
CA ILE A 124 10.33 -1.19 4.37
C ILE A 124 10.01 -1.66 5.78
N LEU A 125 8.81 -1.37 6.29
CA LEU A 125 8.38 -1.80 7.62
C LEU A 125 8.32 -3.33 7.74
N SER A 126 7.78 -3.99 6.73
CA SER A 126 7.59 -5.44 6.70
C SER A 126 8.92 -6.16 6.52
N ALA A 127 9.77 -5.69 5.60
CA ALA A 127 11.13 -6.20 5.43
C ALA A 127 11.95 -6.08 6.72
N GLY A 128 11.90 -4.93 7.41
CA GLY A 128 12.55 -4.75 8.70
C GLY A 128 11.94 -5.59 9.84
N SER A 129 10.69 -6.01 9.71
CA SER A 129 10.03 -6.90 10.68
C SER A 129 10.32 -8.38 10.43
N VAL A 130 10.56 -8.76 9.17
CA VAL A 130 10.99 -10.11 8.80
C VAL A 130 12.50 -10.30 9.03
N TYR A 131 13.29 -9.31 8.64
CA TYR A 131 14.75 -9.28 8.73
C TYR A 131 15.19 -8.05 9.55
N PRO A 132 15.42 -8.21 10.87
CA PRO A 132 15.74 -7.10 11.77
C PRO A 132 16.93 -6.23 11.31
N ARG A 133 17.88 -6.79 10.56
CA ARG A 133 19.02 -6.06 9.98
C ARG A 133 18.59 -4.90 9.06
N TYR A 134 17.42 -4.99 8.43
CA TYR A 134 16.90 -3.95 7.53
C TYR A 134 15.95 -2.97 8.23
N ARG A 135 15.76 -3.08 9.57
CA ARG A 135 14.85 -2.20 10.28
C ARG A 135 15.42 -0.78 10.37
N SER A 136 14.69 0.19 9.81
CA SER A 136 14.98 1.61 9.94
C SER A 136 13.68 2.40 10.11
N ASP A 137 13.50 3.02 11.28
CA ASP A 137 12.37 3.89 11.59
C ASP A 137 12.42 5.18 10.76
N ILE A 138 13.62 5.72 10.53
CA ILE A 138 13.85 6.92 9.73
C ILE A 138 13.46 6.66 8.27
N SER A 139 13.92 5.56 7.68
CA SER A 139 13.59 5.20 6.29
C SER A 139 12.08 4.99 6.10
N PHE A 140 11.43 4.34 7.08
CA PHE A 140 9.99 4.22 7.11
C PHE A 140 9.31 5.59 7.16
N GLY A 141 9.71 6.48 8.08
CA GLY A 141 9.12 7.80 8.24
C GLY A 141 9.26 8.68 7.00
N ILE A 142 10.46 8.75 6.40
CA ILE A 142 10.72 9.54 5.19
C ILE A 142 9.87 9.02 4.02
N THR A 143 9.90 7.72 3.76
CA THR A 143 9.15 7.14 2.65
C THR A 143 7.64 7.26 2.86
N PHE A 144 7.15 7.17 4.11
CA PHE A 144 5.75 7.42 4.44
C PHE A 144 5.35 8.86 4.09
N ALA A 145 6.11 9.86 4.55
CA ALA A 145 5.80 11.26 4.26
C ALA A 145 5.82 11.55 2.75
N LEU A 146 6.84 11.07 2.03
CA LEU A 146 6.98 11.32 0.60
C LEU A 146 5.87 10.64 -0.21
N THR A 147 5.58 9.36 0.05
CA THR A 147 4.66 8.58 -0.80
C THR A 147 3.19 8.72 -0.37
N ARG A 148 2.89 8.67 0.94
CA ARG A 148 1.52 8.65 1.48
C ARG A 148 0.94 10.03 1.79
N ILE A 149 1.77 11.07 1.85
CA ILE A 149 1.31 12.45 2.08
C ILE A 149 1.59 13.30 0.85
N VAL A 150 2.85 13.56 0.52
CA VAL A 150 3.22 14.52 -0.55
C VAL A 150 2.74 14.03 -1.91
N TYR A 151 3.21 12.84 -2.32
CA TYR A 151 2.86 12.26 -3.61
C TYR A 151 1.37 11.92 -3.69
N PHE A 152 0.79 11.37 -2.62
CA PHE A 152 -0.65 11.08 -2.57
C PHE A 152 -1.51 12.34 -2.80
N THR A 153 -1.14 13.47 -2.19
CA THR A 153 -1.81 14.78 -2.41
C THR A 153 -1.67 15.24 -3.85
N PHE A 154 -0.48 15.11 -4.43
CA PHE A 154 -0.23 15.44 -5.83
C PHE A 154 -1.11 14.63 -6.80
N ILE A 155 -1.23 13.31 -6.58
CA ILE A 155 -2.09 12.46 -7.41
C ILE A 155 -3.58 12.79 -7.24
N ILE A 156 -4.04 13.12 -6.02
CA ILE A 156 -5.42 13.62 -5.82
C ILE A 156 -5.67 14.87 -6.66
N TYR A 157 -4.74 15.82 -6.67
CA TYR A 157 -4.86 17.05 -7.45
C TYR A 157 -4.94 16.77 -8.96
N ILE A 158 -4.11 15.85 -9.45
CA ILE A 158 -4.12 15.43 -10.86
C ILE A 158 -5.44 14.73 -11.22
N LEU A 159 -5.92 13.83 -10.36
CA LEU A 159 -7.13 13.05 -10.58
C LEU A 159 -8.41 13.76 -10.13
N ARG A 160 -8.38 15.07 -9.85
CA ARG A 160 -9.50 15.84 -9.29
C ARG A 160 -10.79 15.78 -10.13
N GLN A 161 -10.68 15.48 -11.42
CA GLN A 161 -11.82 15.31 -12.33
C GLN A 161 -12.61 14.00 -12.09
N PHE A 162 -12.06 13.05 -11.33
CA PHE A 162 -12.72 11.80 -10.96
C PHE A 162 -13.27 11.91 -9.54
N ASN A 163 -14.50 12.41 -9.41
CA ASN A 163 -15.14 12.65 -8.11
C ASN A 163 -15.09 11.42 -7.18
N VAL A 164 -15.32 10.22 -7.72
CA VAL A 164 -15.24 8.96 -6.96
C VAL A 164 -13.85 8.79 -6.32
N ILE A 165 -12.77 9.01 -7.08
CA ILE A 165 -11.40 8.89 -6.53
C ILE A 165 -11.19 9.92 -5.43
N VAL A 166 -11.58 11.18 -5.66
CA VAL A 166 -11.39 12.27 -4.69
C VAL A 166 -12.14 12.01 -3.39
N TYR A 167 -13.39 11.57 -3.45
CA TYR A 167 -14.22 11.31 -2.27
C TYR A 167 -13.64 10.24 -1.36
N PHE A 168 -12.96 9.22 -1.91
CA PHE A 168 -12.29 8.20 -1.11
C PHE A 168 -10.86 8.60 -0.72
N ALA A 169 -10.13 9.25 -1.61
CA ALA A 169 -8.72 9.58 -1.39
C ALA A 169 -8.52 10.66 -0.32
N ILE A 170 -9.38 11.67 -0.23
CA ILE A 170 -9.24 12.73 0.78
C ILE A 170 -9.34 12.18 2.23
N PRO A 171 -10.36 11.39 2.61
CA PRO A 171 -10.40 10.77 3.94
C PRO A 171 -9.19 9.87 4.23
N ILE A 172 -8.71 9.13 3.23
CA ILE A 172 -7.51 8.28 3.36
C ILE A 172 -6.26 9.14 3.61
N LEU A 173 -6.13 10.28 2.93
CA LEU A 173 -5.03 11.22 3.15
C LEU A 173 -5.05 11.76 4.58
N PHE A 174 -6.22 12.16 5.11
CA PHE A 174 -6.34 12.60 6.50
C PHE A 174 -5.92 11.50 7.49
N LEU A 175 -6.30 10.25 7.22
CA LEU A 175 -5.87 9.11 8.03
C LEU A 175 -4.34 8.95 8.01
N HIS A 176 -3.71 9.08 6.83
CA HIS A 176 -2.26 9.02 6.71
C HIS A 176 -1.56 10.16 7.45
N VAL A 177 -2.06 11.39 7.34
CA VAL A 177 -1.53 12.55 8.08
C VAL A 177 -1.65 12.32 9.58
N TYR A 178 -2.78 11.83 10.06
CA TYR A 178 -2.99 11.49 11.46
C TYR A 178 -2.01 10.42 11.95
N TRP A 179 -1.82 9.35 11.19
CA TRP A 179 -0.86 8.29 11.55
C TRP A 179 0.59 8.81 11.56
N PHE A 180 0.96 9.64 10.58
CA PHE A 180 2.29 10.23 10.53
C PHE A 180 2.53 11.18 11.71
N TYR A 181 1.56 12.02 12.06
CA TYR A 181 1.61 12.87 13.25
C TYR A 181 1.84 12.05 14.52
N ARG A 182 1.08 10.96 14.72
CA ARG A 182 1.25 10.06 15.87
C ARG A 182 2.62 9.37 15.85
N PHE A 183 3.14 9.02 14.68
CA PHE A 183 4.48 8.47 14.52
C PHE A 183 5.56 9.48 14.95
N VAL A 184 5.51 10.72 14.45
CA VAL A 184 6.47 11.77 14.80
C VAL A 184 6.49 12.04 16.31
N ILE A 185 5.31 12.18 16.95
CA ILE A 185 5.26 12.38 18.42
C ILE A 185 5.92 11.22 19.18
N ARG A 186 5.70 9.98 18.74
CA ARG A 186 6.32 8.81 19.39
C ARG A 186 7.85 8.86 19.29
N GLN A 187 8.38 9.22 18.13
CA GLN A 187 9.83 9.34 17.92
C GLN A 187 10.44 10.46 18.79
N LEU A 188 9.76 11.60 18.91
CA LEU A 188 10.21 12.69 19.78
C LEU A 188 10.25 12.28 21.26
N LYS A 189 9.26 11.52 21.72
CA LYS A 189 9.21 11.03 23.12
C LYS A 189 10.27 9.99 23.46
N THR A 190 10.84 9.31 22.47
CA THR A 190 11.92 8.32 22.68
C THR A 190 13.32 8.94 22.64
N CYS A 191 13.44 10.20 22.20
CA CYS A 191 14.70 10.94 22.15
C CYS A 191 14.92 11.88 23.36
N ILE A 192 13.88 12.06 24.20
CA ILE A 192 13.93 12.79 25.48
C ILE A 192 13.98 11.76 26.60
#